data_AF-A0A132GWU4-F1
#
_entry.id   AF-A0A132GWU4-F1
#
_cell.length_a   1.000
_cell.length_b   1.000
_cell.length_c   1.000
_cell.angle_alpha   90.00
_cell.angle_beta   90.00
_cell.angle_gamma   90.00
#
_symmetry.space_group_name_H-M   'P 1'
#
loop_
_entity.id
_entity.type
_entity.pdbx_description
1 polymer ?
#
loop_
_entity_poly.entity_id
_entity_poly.type
_entity_poly.pdbx_seq_one_letter_code
_entity_poly.pdbx_strand_id
1 'polypeptide(L)' 'MRSLPPTNNMQYHAYKIVKYVNVKSSIIAPAFNNVGYGIQYHFPVGANTLIELKIIVPIK' A
#
# COMPACT_ATOMS: atom_id res chain seq x y z
N MET A 1 1.54 -9.82 -8.94
CA MET A 1 2.02 -9.14 -7.71
C MET A 1 0.91 -8.49 -6.90
N ARG A 2 0.20 -7.47 -7.41
CA ARG A 2 -0.75 -6.69 -6.60
C ARG A 2 -2.20 -7.19 -6.54
N SER A 3 -2.60 -8.07 -7.46
CA SER A 3 -3.97 -8.62 -7.56
C SER A 3 -5.06 -7.54 -7.43
N LEU A 4 -4.99 -6.49 -8.26
CA LEU A 4 -5.97 -5.40 -8.27
C LEU A 4 -7.01 -5.61 -9.38
N PRO A 5 -8.26 -5.16 -9.19
CA PRO A 5 -9.28 -5.22 -10.23
C PRO A 5 -8.97 -4.25 -11.38
N PRO A 6 -9.52 -4.49 -12.58
CA PRO A 6 -9.36 -3.59 -13.73
C PRO A 6 -9.99 -2.22 -13.53
N THR A 7 -10.91 -2.07 -12.57
CA THR A 7 -11.52 -0.79 -12.18
C THR A 7 -10.60 0.09 -11.33
N ASN A 8 -9.42 -0.42 -10.93
CA ASN A 8 -8.42 0.42 -10.28
C ASN A 8 -7.86 1.40 -11.31
N ASN A 9 -7.94 2.71 -11.04
CA ASN A 9 -7.49 3.76 -11.95
C ASN A 9 -5.96 3.80 -12.18
N MET A 10 -5.21 2.85 -11.63
CA MET A 10 -3.76 2.72 -11.77
C MET A 10 -2.99 3.99 -11.38
N GLN A 11 -3.61 4.86 -10.57
CA GLN A 11 -2.96 6.04 -10.01
C GLN A 11 -1.82 5.59 -9.11
N TYR A 12 -0.62 5.99 -9.49
CA TYR A 12 0.59 5.56 -8.81
C TYR A 12 1.01 6.60 -7.79
N HIS A 13 1.08 6.19 -6.52
CA HIS A 13 1.61 7.00 -5.44
C HIS A 13 2.73 6.22 -4.75
N ALA A 14 3.89 6.86 -4.62
CA ALA A 14 5.04 6.33 -3.92
C ALA A 14 5.30 7.14 -2.65
N TYR A 15 5.69 6.45 -1.58
CA TYR A 15 5.94 7.07 -0.28
C TYR A 15 7.18 6.50 0.40
N LYS A 16 7.86 7.32 1.18
CA LYS A 16 8.97 6.93 2.07
C LYS A 16 8.48 6.91 3.52
N ILE A 17 8.79 5.86 4.26
CA ILE A 17 8.59 5.82 5.71
C ILE A 17 9.66 6.70 6.37
N VAL A 18 9.21 7.67 7.17
CA VAL A 18 10.07 8.61 7.91
C VAL A 18 10.00 8.42 9.42
N LYS A 19 8.98 7.71 9.92
CA LYS A 19 8.86 7.31 11.34
C LYS A 19 8.48 5.84 11.43
N TYR A 20 9.00 5.15 12.43
CA TYR A 20 8.63 3.76 12.72
C TYR A 20 7.14 3.67 13.04
N VAL A 21 6.50 2.64 12.49
CA VAL A 21 5.08 2.35 12.69
C VAL A 21 4.87 0.85 12.58
N ASN A 22 4.05 0.31 13.48
CA ASN A 22 3.62 -1.08 13.40
C ASN A 22 2.62 -1.24 12.26
N VAL A 23 2.88 -2.19 11.38
CA VAL A 23 2.04 -2.48 10.23
C VAL A 23 1.84 -3.99 10.13
N LYS A 24 0.63 -4.41 9.74
CA LYS A 24 0.39 -5.82 9.44
C LYS A 24 0.87 -6.08 8.02
N SER A 25 1.76 -7.05 7.85
CA SER A 25 2.20 -7.50 6.54
C SER A 25 1.66 -8.89 6.23
N SER A 26 1.35 -9.14 4.96
CA SER A 26 0.95 -10.47 4.49
C SER A 26 1.21 -10.64 3.00
N ILE A 27 1.17 -11.88 2.54
CA ILE A 27 1.29 -12.22 1.12
C ILE A 27 -0.08 -12.04 0.47
N ILE A 28 -0.09 -11.35 -0.68
CA ILE A 28 -1.29 -11.12 -1.48
C ILE A 28 -1.68 -12.43 -2.18
N ALA A 29 -2.92 -12.89 -1.98
CA ALA A 29 -3.46 -14.05 -2.67
C ALA A 29 -3.73 -13.76 -4.18
N PRO A 30 -3.76 -14.79 -5.03
CA PRO A 30 -4.23 -14.64 -6.41
C PRO A 30 -5.68 -14.15 -6.46
N ALA A 31 -5.97 -13.15 -7.31
CA ALA A 31 -7.32 -12.64 -7.56
C ALA A 31 -7.35 -11.85 -8.89
N PHE A 32 -8.54 -11.59 -9.43
CA PHE A 32 -8.76 -10.79 -10.66
C PHE A 32 -7.89 -11.26 -11.85
N ASN A 33 -7.80 -12.58 -12.07
CA ASN A 33 -6.93 -13.21 -13.07
C ASN A 33 -5.44 -12.81 -12.99
N ASN A 34 -5.01 -12.35 -11.82
CA ASN A 34 -3.62 -12.01 -11.52
C ASN A 34 -3.03 -12.99 -10.50
N VAL A 35 -1.76 -13.33 -10.72
CA VAL A 35 -1.02 -14.32 -9.93
C VAL A 35 -0.78 -13.89 -8.47
N GLY A 36 -0.88 -12.60 -8.13
CA GLY A 36 -0.63 -12.16 -6.75
C GLY A 36 0.80 -12.34 -6.29
N TYR A 37 0.98 -12.81 -5.04
CA TYR A 37 2.24 -13.07 -4.32
C TYR A 37 3.13 -11.87 -4.02
N GLY A 38 2.63 -10.64 -4.17
CA GLY A 38 3.30 -9.47 -3.60
C GLY A 38 3.16 -9.45 -2.07
N ILE A 39 3.98 -8.64 -1.40
CA ILE A 39 3.77 -8.30 0.01
C ILE A 39 2.85 -7.07 0.05
N GLN A 40 1.79 -7.14 0.85
CA GLN A 40 0.97 -5.99 1.19
C GLN A 40 1.17 -5.57 2.64
N TYR A 41 0.91 -4.30 2.89
CA TYR A 41 1.00 -3.68 4.19
C TYR A 41 -0.34 -3.02 4.51
N HIS A 42 -0.93 -3.41 5.64
CA HIS A 42 -2.18 -2.85 6.13
C HIS A 42 -1.94 -1.95 7.33
N PHE A 43 -2.25 -0.68 7.15
CA PHE A 43 -2.26 0.33 8.20
C PHE A 43 -3.68 0.48 8.74
N PRO A 44 -3.85 0.74 10.06
CA PRO A 44 -5.17 0.94 10.66
C PRO A 44 -5.84 2.25 10.22
N VAL A 45 -5.08 3.17 9.61
CA VAL A 45 -5.55 4.47 9.13
C VAL A 45 -5.18 4.66 7.66
N GLY A 46 -5.87 5.58 6.97
CA GLY A 46 -5.64 5.88 5.57
C GLY A 46 -4.32 6.62 5.31
N ALA A 47 -3.85 6.59 4.05
CA ALA A 47 -2.61 7.23 3.65
C ALA A 47 -2.55 8.74 3.96
N ASN A 48 -3.66 9.47 3.79
CA ASN A 48 -3.74 10.90 4.10
C ASN A 48 -3.42 11.18 5.58
N THR A 49 -3.99 10.41 6.50
CA THR A 49 -3.69 10.51 7.93
C THR A 49 -2.22 10.20 8.22
N LEU A 50 -1.63 9.22 7.54
CA LEU A 50 -0.20 8.91 7.70
C LEU A 50 0.71 10.05 7.21
N ILE A 51 0.30 10.78 6.16
CA ILE A 51 1.00 11.97 5.65
C ILE A 51 0.88 13.12 6.66
N GLU A 52 -0.32 13.41 7.17
CA GLU A 52 -0.57 14.44 8.17
C GLU A 52 0.24 14.22 9.45
N LEU A 53 0.34 12.97 9.91
CA LEU A 53 1.15 12.57 11.08
C LEU A 53 2.66 12.54 10.80
N LYS A 54 3.06 12.82 9.56
CA LYS A 54 4.45 12.74 9.08
C LYS A 54 5.07 11.38 9.38
N ILE A 55 4.31 10.30 9.18
CA ILE A 55 4.79 8.91 9.26
C ILE A 55 5.33 8.48 7.89
N ILE A 56 4.65 8.90 6.82
CA ILE A 56 5.09 8.74 5.44
C ILE A 56 5.19 10.09 4.74
N VAL A 57 6.06 10.19 3.74
CA VAL A 57 6.17 11.36 2.85
C VAL A 57 6.13 10.91 1.39
N PRO A 58 5.45 11.64 0.49
CA PRO A 58 5.47 11.31 -0.94
C PRO A 58 6.88 11.33 -1.52
N ILE A 59 7.16 10.41 -2.43
CA ILE A 59 8.39 10.40 -3.26
C ILE A 59 7.98 10.83 -4.67
N LYS A 60 8.81 11.66 -5.31
CA LYS A 60 8.67 12.04 -6.72
C LYS A 60 9.09 10.90 -7.65
#